data_AF-A0A7K4H3W6-F1
#
_entry.id   AF-A0A7K4H3W6-F1
#
_cell.length_a   1.000
_cell.length_b   1.000
_cell.length_c   1.000
_cell.angle_alpha   90.00
_cell.angle_beta   90.00
_cell.angle_gamma   90.00
#
_symmetry.space_group_name_H-M   'P 1'
#
loop_
_entity.id
_entity.type
_entity.pdbx_description
1 polymer ?
#
loop_
_entity_poly.entity_id
_entity_poly.type
_entity_poly.pdbx_seq_one_letter_code
_entity_poly.pdbx_strand_id
1 'polypeptide(L)'
;MYGYMGKILRVDLTNGKITEEFPDDETLKLYLGGSGIATKYMIDEIPKGIDPLGPENKLIFMTGPLTGTPSPSTGRYSVNAKS
;
A
#
# COMPACT_ATOMS: atom_id res chain seq x y z
N MET A 1 5.98 -5.48 -14.60
CA MET A 1 5.68 -4.13 -15.13
C MET A 1 6.78 -3.14 -14.75
N TYR A 2 7.17 -2.20 -15.62
CA TYR A 2 8.20 -1.20 -15.29
C TYR A 2 7.70 -0.15 -14.29
N GLY A 3 8.62 0.44 -13.51
CA GLY A 3 8.33 1.43 -12.47
C GLY A 3 7.95 0.85 -11.10
N TYR A 4 7.57 -0.42 -11.05
CA TYR A 4 7.24 -1.09 -9.78
C TYR A 4 8.37 -2.03 -9.38
N MET A 5 8.61 -2.13 -8.06
CA MET A 5 9.38 -3.25 -7.51
C MET A 5 8.61 -4.59 -7.63
N GLY A 6 7.29 -4.53 -7.82
CA GLY A 6 6.43 -5.72 -7.97
C GLY A 6 6.23 -6.50 -6.67
N LYS A 7 6.51 -5.87 -5.52
CA LYS A 7 6.53 -6.51 -4.21
C LYS A 7 6.07 -5.56 -3.13
N ILE A 8 5.24 -6.05 -2.22
CA ILE A 8 4.72 -5.33 -1.06
C ILE A 8 5.09 -6.13 0.19
N LEU A 9 5.63 -5.44 1.20
CA LEU A 9 5.89 -6.05 2.50
C LEU A 9 4.62 -5.99 3.36
N ARG A 10 4.24 -7.12 3.93
CA ARG A 10 3.08 -7.27 4.82
C ARG A 10 3.60 -7.58 6.22
N VAL A 11 3.30 -6.72 7.17
CA VAL A 11 3.83 -6.79 8.54
C VAL A 11 2.67 -6.89 9.52
N ASP A 12 2.63 -7.98 10.29
CA ASP A 12 1.73 -8.18 11.41
C ASP A 12 2.51 -7.91 12.71
N LEU A 13 2.21 -6.79 13.35
CA LEU A 13 2.86 -6.36 14.59
C LEU A 13 2.39 -7.14 15.81
N THR A 14 1.18 -7.73 15.76
CA THR A 14 0.63 -8.54 16.85
C THR A 14 1.36 -9.86 16.96
N ASN A 15 1.61 -10.51 15.82
CA ASN A 15 2.25 -11.82 15.75
C ASN A 15 3.75 -11.77 15.39
N GLY A 16 4.30 -10.58 15.12
CA GLY A 16 5.70 -10.40 14.68
C GLY A 16 6.00 -11.03 13.32
N LYS A 17 5.00 -11.19 12.45
CA LYS A 17 5.14 -11.89 11.17
C LYS A 17 5.40 -10.90 10.03
N ILE A 18 6.35 -11.25 9.16
CA ILE A 18 6.66 -10.48 7.95
C ILE A 18 6.51 -11.42 6.75
N THR A 19 5.73 -11.00 5.75
CA THR A 19 5.56 -11.73 4.50
C THR A 19 5.64 -10.80 3.30
N GLU A 20 5.83 -11.39 2.14
CA GLU A 20 5.93 -10.69 0.87
C GLU A 20 4.71 -11.00 0.03
N GLU A 21 4.11 -9.96 -0.54
CA GLU A 21 2.98 -10.06 -1.46
C GLU A 21 3.40 -9.52 -2.84
N PHE A 22 2.95 -10.20 -3.89
CA PHE A 22 3.23 -9.83 -5.28
C PHE A 22 1.90 -9.42 -5.94
N PRO A 23 1.62 -8.11 -6.07
CA PRO A 23 0.38 -7.66 -6.69
C PRO A 23 0.35 -8.03 -8.17
N ASP A 24 -0.83 -8.41 -8.66
CA ASP A 24 -1.03 -8.74 -10.07
C ASP A 24 -0.98 -7.50 -10.97
N ASP A 25 -0.70 -7.72 -12.25
CA ASP A 25 -0.55 -6.65 -13.23
C ASP A 25 -1.86 -5.87 -13.49
N GLU A 26 -3.04 -6.46 -13.25
CA GLU A 26 -4.31 -5.75 -13.44
C GLU A 26 -4.53 -4.75 -12.32
N THR A 27 -4.29 -5.14 -11.07
CA THR A 27 -4.29 -4.25 -9.90
C THR A 27 -3.32 -3.08 -10.12
N LEU A 28 -2.09 -3.34 -10.55
CA LEU A 28 -1.10 -2.29 -10.80
C LEU A 28 -1.55 -1.32 -11.90
N LYS A 29 -2.17 -1.81 -12.98
CA LYS A 29 -2.69 -0.96 -14.06
C LYS A 29 -3.89 -0.12 -13.63
N LEU A 30 -4.81 -0.71 -12.87
CA LEU A 30 -6.07 -0.07 -12.49
C LEU A 30 -5.85 1.03 -11.45
N TYR A 31 -4.93 0.81 -10.51
CA TYR A 31 -4.75 1.69 -9.35
C TYR A 31 -3.44 2.49 -9.35
N LEU A 32 -2.55 2.26 -10.33
CA LEU A 32 -1.30 2.99 -10.61
C LEU A 32 -0.22 2.97 -9.51
N GLY A 33 -0.55 3.00 -8.22
CA GLY A 33 0.41 3.09 -7.12
C GLY A 33 0.02 4.12 -6.06
N GLY A 34 0.89 4.30 -5.06
CA GLY A 34 0.68 5.27 -3.98
C GLY A 34 -0.69 5.10 -3.31
N SER A 35 -1.43 6.21 -3.18
CA SER A 35 -2.76 6.21 -2.58
C SER A 35 -3.78 5.34 -3.32
N GLY A 36 -3.65 5.14 -4.63
CA GLY A 36 -4.60 4.31 -5.39
C GLY A 36 -4.60 2.86 -4.92
N ILE A 37 -3.41 2.23 -4.90
CA ILE A 37 -3.24 0.86 -4.39
C ILE A 37 -3.54 0.81 -2.88
N ALA A 38 -3.07 1.79 -2.10
CA ALA A 38 -3.33 1.81 -0.67
C ALA A 38 -4.84 1.84 -0.35
N THR A 39 -5.62 2.65 -1.07
CA THR A 39 -7.07 2.70 -0.90
C THR A 39 -7.76 1.39 -1.30
N LYS A 40 -7.30 0.71 -2.36
CA LYS A 40 -7.80 -0.63 -2.70
C LYS A 40 -7.65 -1.58 -1.51
N TYR A 41 -6.46 -1.66 -0.90
CA TYR A 41 -6.25 -2.48 0.29
C TYR A 41 -7.11 -2.06 1.48
N MET A 42 -7.29 -0.75 1.70
CA MET A 42 -8.17 -0.28 2.77
C MET A 42 -9.62 -0.75 2.56
N ILE A 43 -10.14 -0.65 1.34
CA ILE A 43 -11.52 -1.06 1.02
C ILE A 43 -11.70 -2.58 1.18
N ASP A 44 -10.72 -3.36 0.76
CA ASP A 44 -10.80 -4.82 0.79
C ASP A 44 -10.57 -5.42 2.19
N GLU A 45 -9.75 -4.76 3.02
CA GLU A 45 -9.19 -5.39 4.22
C GLU A 45 -9.53 -4.70 5.54
N ILE A 46 -10.05 -3.46 5.52
CA ILE A 46 -10.44 -2.75 6.73
C ILE A 46 -11.97 -2.81 6.87
N PRO A 47 -12.50 -3.53 7.88
CA PRO A 47 -13.93 -3.60 8.08
C PRO A 47 -14.53 -2.22 8.36
N LYS A 48 -15.78 -2.02 7.91
CA LYS A 48 -16.53 -0.80 8.26
C LYS A 48 -16.78 -0.76 9.77
N GLY A 49 -16.69 0.43 10.36
CA GLY A 49 -17.03 0.64 11.77
C GLY A 49 -15.95 0.29 12.79
N ILE A 50 -14.76 -0.18 12.39
CA ILE A 50 -13.66 -0.44 13.34
C ILE A 50 -13.23 0.81 14.12
N ASP A 51 -12.60 0.62 15.27
CA ASP A 51 -11.84 1.68 15.94
C ASP A 51 -10.62 2.09 15.09
N PRO A 52 -10.47 3.36 14.67
CA PRO A 52 -9.30 3.83 13.94
C PRO A 52 -7.96 3.61 14.69
N LEU A 53 -7.97 3.53 16.01
CA LEU A 53 -6.78 3.26 16.82
C LEU A 53 -6.64 1.78 17.21
N GLY A 54 -7.58 0.94 16.78
CA GLY A 54 -7.60 -0.49 17.07
C GLY A 54 -6.70 -1.33 16.14
N PRO A 55 -6.39 -2.58 16.54
CA PRO A 55 -5.48 -3.46 15.80
C PRO A 55 -6.04 -3.96 14.45
N GLU A 56 -7.32 -3.73 14.17
CA GLU A 56 -7.93 -4.05 12.87
C GLU A 56 -7.66 -2.97 11.81
N ASN A 57 -7.21 -1.77 12.20
CA ASN A 57 -6.81 -0.74 11.25
C ASN A 57 -5.46 -1.11 10.62
N LYS A 58 -5.24 -0.64 9.38
CA LYS A 58 -3.99 -0.87 8.67
C LYS A 58 -3.33 0.46 8.32
N LEU A 59 -2.08 0.62 8.75
CA LEU A 59 -1.22 1.74 8.37
C LEU A 59 -0.42 1.34 7.13
N ILE A 60 -0.76 1.93 5.99
CA ILE A 60 -0.21 1.55 4.69
C ILE A 60 0.73 2.65 4.20
N PHE A 61 2.00 2.29 4.00
CA PHE A 61 2.99 3.10 3.30
C PHE A 61 3.11 2.59 1.87
N MET A 62 2.88 3.45 0.88
CA MET A 62 2.89 3.02 -0.51
C MET A 62 3.57 4.05 -1.42
N THR A 63 4.40 3.57 -2.32
CA THR A 63 5.07 4.38 -3.35
C THR A 63 4.32 4.33 -4.67
N GLY A 64 4.46 5.38 -5.48
CA GLY A 64 4.04 5.36 -6.89
C GLY A 64 5.14 4.80 -7.82
N PRO A 65 4.83 4.49 -9.08
CA PRO A 65 5.75 3.84 -10.02
C PRO A 65 6.89 4.73 -10.50
N LEU A 66 6.79 6.04 -10.28
CA LEU A 66 7.87 6.99 -10.55
C LEU A 66 8.79 7.19 -9.34
N THR A 67 8.43 6.66 -8.17
CA THR A 67 9.18 6.90 -6.93
C THR A 67 10.58 6.32 -7.02
N GLY A 68 11.59 7.15 -6.77
CA GLY A 68 13.00 6.74 -6.84
C GLY A 68 13.59 6.70 -8.26
N THR A 69 12.83 7.11 -9.28
CA THR A 69 13.34 7.31 -10.64
C THR A 69 14.00 8.70 -10.81
N PRO A 70 14.76 8.94 -11.88
CA PRO A 70 15.31 10.27 -12.18
C PRO A 70 14.29 11.34 -12.59
N SER A 71 13.00 11.00 -12.64
CA SER A 71 11.95 11.95 -13.01
C SER A 71 11.85 13.10 -11.98
N PRO A 72 11.68 14.36 -12.43
CA PRO A 72 11.60 15.51 -11.53
C PRO A 72 10.49 15.38 -10.48
N SER A 73 10.82 15.69 -9.22
CA SER A 73 9.85 15.77 -8.11
C SER A 73 9.12 14.46 -7.76
N THR A 74 9.73 13.30 -8.02
CA THR A 74 9.11 11.99 -7.83
C THR A 74 9.46 11.27 -6.52
N GLY A 75 10.16 11.91 -5.58
CA GLY A 75 10.49 11.31 -4.27
C GLY A 75 9.35 11.23 -3.25
N ARG A 76 8.09 11.12 -3.70
CA ARG A 76 6.90 11.14 -2.84
C ARG A 76 6.35 9.73 -2.58
N TYR A 77 5.70 9.57 -1.44
CA TYR A 77 4.94 8.38 -1.08
C TYR A 77 3.64 8.78 -0.37
N SER A 78 2.74 7.82 -0.18
CA SER A 78 1.47 8.02 0.53
C SER A 78 1.44 7.20 1.81
N VAL A 79 0.80 7.76 2.84
CA VAL A 79 0.47 7.06 4.09
C VAL A 79 -1.04 7.10 4.25
N ASN A 80 -1.65 5.92 4.36
CA ASN A 80 -3.10 5.77 4.37
C ASN A 80 -3.52 4.87 5.52
N ALA A 81 -4.57 5.26 6.22
CA ALA A 81 -5.23 4.50 7.28
C ALA A 81 -6.65 5.06 7.48
N LYS A 82 -7.52 4.33 8.17
CA LYS A 82 -8.78 4.92 8.65
C LYS A 82 -8.46 5.98 9.71
N SER A 83 -9.06 7.16 9.60
CA SER A 83 -9.00 8.24 10.60
C SER A 83 -10.15 8.16 11.59
#